data_AF-A0A7W7T0F5-F1
#
_entry.id   AF-A0A7W7T0F5-F1
#
_cell.length_a   1.000
_cell.length_b   1.000
_cell.length_c   1.000
_cell.angle_alpha   90.00
_cell.angle_beta   90.00
_cell.angle_gamma   90.00
#
_symmetry.space_group_name_H-M   'P 1'
#
loop_
_entity.id
_entity.type
_entity.pdbx_description
1 polymer ?
#
loop_
_entity_poly.entity_id
_entity_poly.type
_entity_poly.pdbx_seq_one_letter_code
_entity_poly.pdbx_strand_id
1 'polypeptide(L)'
;MIGTDDASTALDVDRAGGTRTLVAAVLAVVGAALTALGGMLGVIDSPPAFASWWLLLLTALPTVAVVARFRGDDLAGALAVLAAVEVGRTLVDLQFLVDPTMTARPELARLSALSPPPVTAGFWVVVAGHACVIAAGLLVLGAVTTEPREERTRFAPPALAGAVAAVGLAMTPFGSDDAFVPVRAALDAPGVVLAGGLLLVVLVPVIGVVAASSARPEGPFAGLAAALVALALPPLVSGFVVDGLHVGFAPFLLLVAAAVFLLPQRPAVERDLALPGPRRLHVAAAVLGLLAAAGAVVGALTDQLVLPAGLPAPVDFASRPLWPAAVLVATGALVLLGNAAARPALIVSLAAVPLAAVPALDAVASATRVASVQAGAGAVFAALSVVVAAAAAVVGAVAGAVEREEADASVPPAPLPLLGLVLIGLLLTAGALVLPVIEAPGLTPIGALSGRIGSWGLLAAFVAVAAAGLVALKARPARASALLLGAAGVLVVRVLEYPLTSGRAESAAPGPGFWLALAAAAAFLASSAATRRR
;
A
#
# COMPACT_ATOMS: atom_id res chain seq x y z
N MET A 1 6.99 42.54 38.36
CA MET A 1 7.99 41.44 38.45
C MET A 1 7.38 40.14 37.90
N ILE A 2 6.78 40.19 36.72
CA ILE A 2 6.19 39.04 35.99
C ILE A 2 6.53 39.34 34.53
N GLY A 3 7.39 38.54 33.91
CA GLY A 3 7.78 38.75 32.49
C GLY A 3 9.17 38.28 32.07
N THR A 4 10.00 37.74 32.97
CA THR A 4 11.36 37.26 32.60
C THR A 4 11.49 35.73 32.51
N ASP A 5 10.58 34.96 33.14
CA ASP A 5 10.67 33.49 33.15
C ASP A 5 10.11 32.82 31.88
N ASP A 6 9.10 33.41 31.22
CA ASP A 6 8.55 32.86 29.97
C ASP A 6 9.49 33.06 28.77
N ALA A 7 10.27 34.14 28.77
CA ALA A 7 11.22 34.42 27.70
C ALA A 7 12.46 33.53 27.77
N SER A 8 12.93 33.19 28.98
CA SER A 8 14.06 32.27 29.16
C SER A 8 13.68 30.83 28.83
N THR A 9 12.48 30.38 29.24
CA THR A 9 11.97 29.04 28.86
C THR A 9 11.72 28.91 27.37
N ALA A 10 11.16 29.91 26.70
CA ALA A 10 10.98 29.88 25.25
C ALA A 10 12.31 29.80 24.48
N LEU A 11 13.33 30.55 24.92
CA LEU A 11 14.67 30.52 24.33
C LEU A 11 15.38 29.17 24.52
N ASP A 12 15.17 28.49 25.64
CA ASP A 12 15.77 27.19 25.92
C ASP A 12 15.08 26.04 25.16
N VAL A 13 13.76 26.12 24.96
CA VAL A 13 13.03 25.16 24.09
C VAL A 13 13.47 25.29 22.63
N ASP A 14 13.67 26.52 22.13
CA ASP A 14 14.09 26.77 20.76
C ASP A 14 15.53 26.29 20.49
N ARG A 15 16.45 26.52 21.43
CA ARG A 15 17.82 25.97 21.37
C ARG A 15 17.86 24.44 21.45
N ALA A 16 17.01 23.84 22.29
CA ALA A 16 16.91 22.39 22.41
C ALA A 16 16.38 21.75 21.11
N GLY A 17 15.40 22.38 20.46
CA GLY A 17 14.87 21.97 19.15
C GLY A 17 15.93 22.04 18.04
N GLY A 18 16.70 23.13 17.99
CA GLY A 18 17.79 23.29 17.02
C GLY A 18 18.91 22.26 17.18
N THR A 19 19.31 21.96 18.42
CA THR A 19 20.36 20.97 18.70
C THR A 19 19.94 19.54 18.33
N ARG A 20 18.69 19.16 18.65
CA ARG A 20 18.14 17.83 18.27
C ARG A 20 18.10 17.64 16.76
N THR A 21 17.66 18.67 16.03
CA THR A 21 17.58 18.63 14.56
C THR A 21 18.97 18.51 13.92
N LEU A 22 19.98 19.19 14.47
CA LEU A 22 21.37 19.07 14.01
C LEU A 22 21.92 17.65 14.24
N VAL A 23 21.71 17.08 15.43
CA VAL A 23 22.14 15.71 15.74
C VAL A 23 21.45 14.70 14.81
N ALA A 24 20.15 14.86 14.58
CA ALA A 24 19.41 14.03 13.64
C ALA A 24 19.96 14.14 12.21
N ALA A 25 20.26 15.35 11.75
CA ALA A 25 20.87 15.57 10.43
C ALA A 25 22.23 14.86 10.29
N VAL A 26 23.09 14.96 11.31
CA VAL A 26 24.39 14.27 11.33
C VAL A 26 24.18 12.76 11.30
N LEU A 27 23.28 12.22 12.13
CA LEU A 27 22.97 10.79 12.15
C LEU A 27 22.45 10.29 10.79
N ALA A 28 21.60 11.05 10.11
CA ALA A 28 21.09 10.67 8.79
C ALA A 28 22.21 10.62 7.74
N VAL A 29 23.12 11.60 7.73
CA VAL A 29 24.27 11.62 6.82
C VAL A 29 25.25 10.49 7.13
N VAL A 30 25.56 10.28 8.41
CA VAL A 30 26.41 9.16 8.86
C VAL A 30 25.77 7.83 8.48
N GLY A 31 24.47 7.67 8.68
CA GLY A 31 23.75 6.45 8.32
C GLY A 31 23.79 6.17 6.81
N ALA A 32 23.60 7.19 5.98
CA ALA A 32 23.75 7.09 4.53
C ALA A 32 25.19 6.74 4.10
N ALA A 33 26.21 7.28 4.78
CA ALA A 33 27.60 6.93 4.53
C ALA A 33 27.93 5.49 4.96
N LEU A 34 27.41 5.04 6.11
CA LEU A 34 27.60 3.67 6.62
C LEU A 34 26.92 2.64 5.71
N THR A 35 25.70 2.89 5.23
CA THR A 35 25.05 1.98 4.28
C THR A 35 25.85 1.84 2.98
N ALA A 36 26.42 2.93 2.46
CA ALA A 36 27.30 2.86 1.30
C ALA A 36 28.61 2.10 1.60
N LEU A 37 29.27 2.42 2.71
CA LEU A 37 30.52 1.77 3.14
C LEU A 37 30.33 0.28 3.40
N GLY A 38 29.23 -0.12 4.03
CA GLY A 38 28.93 -1.52 4.29
C GLY A 38 28.80 -2.36 3.03
N GLY A 39 28.19 -1.81 1.97
CA GLY A 39 28.19 -2.46 0.66
C GLY A 39 29.58 -2.54 0.01
N MET A 40 30.45 -1.55 0.22
CA MET A 40 31.84 -1.60 -0.26
C MET A 40 32.70 -2.65 0.45
N LEU A 41 32.42 -2.90 1.73
CA LEU A 41 33.08 -3.95 2.52
C LEU A 41 32.59 -5.36 2.15
N GLY A 42 31.57 -5.46 1.29
CA GLY A 42 30.85 -6.70 0.99
C GLY A 42 29.88 -7.06 2.10
N VAL A 43 28.65 -7.45 1.76
CA VAL A 43 27.60 -7.80 2.75
C VAL A 43 27.64 -9.29 3.10
N ILE A 44 28.02 -10.12 2.13
CA ILE A 44 28.21 -11.57 2.27
C ILE A 44 29.56 -11.94 1.64
N ASP A 45 30.01 -13.18 1.85
CA ASP A 45 31.23 -13.71 1.23
C ASP A 45 31.02 -14.04 -0.28
N SER A 46 30.64 -13.00 -1.03
CA SER A 46 30.41 -13.04 -2.46
C SER A 46 30.48 -11.60 -3.01
N PRO A 47 31.18 -11.35 -4.12
CA PRO A 47 31.33 -10.00 -4.66
C PRO A 47 30.01 -9.47 -5.24
N PRO A 48 29.86 -8.13 -5.36
CA PRO A 48 28.74 -7.54 -6.11
C PRO A 48 28.82 -7.89 -7.60
N ALA A 49 27.68 -7.82 -8.30
CA ALA A 49 27.56 -8.15 -9.72
C ALA A 49 28.37 -7.22 -10.64
N PHE A 50 28.68 -6.02 -10.17
CA PHE A 50 29.44 -4.99 -10.87
C PHE A 50 30.18 -4.13 -9.84
N ALA A 51 31.07 -3.24 -10.30
CA ALA A 51 31.75 -2.28 -9.43
C ALA A 51 30.76 -1.24 -8.87
N SER A 52 29.91 -1.61 -7.94
CA SER A 52 28.75 -0.85 -7.45
C SER A 52 29.09 0.24 -6.42
N TRP A 53 30.33 0.30 -5.95
CA TRP A 53 30.71 1.20 -4.85
C TRP A 53 30.40 2.68 -5.12
N TRP A 54 30.58 3.16 -6.37
CA TRP A 54 30.21 4.53 -6.74
C TRP A 54 28.70 4.72 -6.73
N LEU A 55 27.92 3.72 -7.15
CA LEU A 55 26.47 3.76 -7.10
C LEU A 55 25.96 3.82 -5.66
N LEU A 56 26.56 3.06 -4.75
CA LEU A 56 26.22 3.10 -3.32
C LEU A 56 26.50 4.48 -2.72
N LEU A 57 27.60 5.14 -3.09
CA LEU A 57 27.84 6.54 -2.72
C LEU A 57 26.79 7.49 -3.33
N LEU A 58 26.39 7.28 -4.59
CA LEU A 58 25.32 8.07 -5.22
C LEU A 58 23.98 7.91 -4.49
N THR A 59 23.68 6.74 -3.92
CA THR A 59 22.45 6.55 -3.13
C THR A 59 22.43 7.32 -1.81
N ALA A 60 23.59 7.78 -1.32
CA ALA A 60 23.68 8.65 -0.14
C ALA A 60 23.41 10.12 -0.47
N LEU A 61 23.62 10.56 -1.72
CA LEU A 61 23.48 11.96 -2.13
C LEU A 61 22.08 12.55 -1.89
N PRO A 62 20.96 11.84 -2.14
CA PRO A 62 19.63 12.40 -1.87
C PRO A 62 19.43 12.78 -0.40
N THR A 63 19.90 11.97 0.54
CA THR A 63 19.84 12.27 1.98
C THR A 63 20.69 13.49 2.31
N VAL A 64 21.91 13.56 1.78
CA VAL A 64 22.80 14.72 1.96
C VAL A 64 22.18 15.99 1.37
N ALA A 65 21.53 15.91 0.20
CA ALA A 65 20.87 17.03 -0.44
C ALA A 65 19.69 17.55 0.39
N VAL A 66 18.87 16.66 0.97
CA VAL A 66 17.80 17.02 1.91
C VAL A 66 18.36 17.76 3.12
N VAL A 67 19.40 17.19 3.75
CA VAL A 67 20.06 17.79 4.92
C VAL A 67 20.72 19.13 4.60
N ALA A 68 21.27 19.30 3.40
CA ALA A 68 21.87 20.56 2.98
C ALA A 68 20.80 21.63 2.67
N ARG A 69 19.66 21.24 2.09
CA ARG A 69 18.63 22.14 1.57
C ARG A 69 17.65 22.65 2.63
N PHE A 70 17.35 21.85 3.66
CA PHE A 70 16.29 22.15 4.62
C PHE A 70 16.84 22.42 6.03
N ARG A 71 16.04 23.14 6.83
CA ARG A 71 16.30 23.49 8.23
C ARG A 71 14.98 23.44 9.01
N GLY A 72 15.05 23.38 10.34
CA GLY A 72 13.86 23.41 11.21
C GLY A 72 12.84 22.32 10.88
N ASP A 73 11.55 22.68 10.88
CA ASP A 73 10.42 21.75 10.71
C ASP A 73 10.44 20.99 9.37
N ASP A 74 10.89 21.63 8.29
CA ASP A 74 10.99 20.96 6.98
C ASP A 74 12.03 19.83 7.02
N LEU A 75 13.17 20.10 7.66
CA LEU A 75 14.19 19.08 7.84
C LEU A 75 13.69 17.95 8.75
N ALA A 76 12.99 18.29 9.85
CA ALA A 76 12.37 17.31 10.73
C ALA A 76 11.37 16.41 9.99
N GLY A 77 10.49 17.01 9.18
CA GLY A 77 9.54 16.28 8.34
C GLY A 77 10.23 15.38 7.31
N ALA A 78 11.27 15.86 6.64
CA ALA A 78 12.03 15.06 5.68
C ALA A 78 12.72 13.85 6.34
N LEU A 79 13.37 14.06 7.49
CA LEU A 79 14.06 13.01 8.23
C LEU A 79 13.09 11.97 8.83
N ALA A 80 11.91 12.40 9.31
CA ALA A 80 10.88 11.48 9.78
C ALA A 80 10.38 10.55 8.66
N VAL A 81 10.20 11.09 7.45
CA VAL A 81 9.83 10.29 6.27
C VAL A 81 10.93 9.31 5.87
N LEU A 82 12.19 9.78 5.81
CA LEU A 82 13.33 8.92 5.49
C LEU A 82 13.44 7.75 6.47
N ALA A 83 13.32 8.02 7.77
CA ALA A 83 13.31 6.98 8.81
C ALA A 83 12.18 5.97 8.62
N ALA A 84 10.97 6.42 8.28
CA ALA A 84 9.82 5.54 8.10
C ALA A 84 10.01 4.59 6.91
N VAL A 85 10.52 5.09 5.78
CA VAL A 85 10.90 4.25 4.63
C VAL A 85 12.04 3.29 5.00
N GLU A 86 13.02 3.76 5.78
CA GLU A 86 14.18 2.96 6.15
C GLU A 86 13.82 1.72 6.97
N VAL A 87 12.74 1.76 7.76
CA VAL A 87 12.21 0.56 8.45
C VAL A 87 11.86 -0.54 7.44
N GLY A 88 11.16 -0.20 6.36
CA GLY A 88 10.81 -1.16 5.30
C GLY A 88 12.04 -1.69 4.58
N ARG A 89 13.00 -0.81 4.26
CA ARG A 89 14.28 -1.19 3.63
C ARG A 89 15.12 -2.10 4.53
N THR A 90 15.18 -1.83 5.83
CA THR A 90 15.89 -2.66 6.81
C THR A 90 15.35 -4.07 6.81
N LEU A 91 14.02 -4.24 6.81
CA LEU A 91 13.40 -5.57 6.74
C LEU A 91 13.78 -6.32 5.45
N VAL A 92 13.82 -5.63 4.31
CA VAL A 92 14.29 -6.23 3.05
C VAL A 92 15.75 -6.67 3.17
N ASP A 93 16.62 -5.85 3.74
CA ASP A 93 18.05 -6.15 3.89
C ASP A 93 18.35 -7.23 4.95
N LEU A 94 17.48 -7.40 5.96
CA LEU A 94 17.57 -8.53 6.91
C LEU A 94 17.43 -9.91 6.24
N GLN A 95 16.94 -9.98 5.00
CA GLN A 95 16.91 -11.22 4.24
C GLN A 95 18.30 -11.83 4.04
N PHE A 96 19.37 -11.03 4.01
CA PHE A 96 20.75 -11.54 3.98
C PHE A 96 21.09 -12.40 5.21
N LEU A 97 20.46 -12.15 6.36
CA LEU A 97 20.68 -12.96 7.57
C LEU A 97 19.85 -14.24 7.57
N VAL A 98 18.69 -14.23 6.91
CA VAL A 98 17.76 -15.36 6.86
C VAL A 98 18.15 -16.35 5.76
N ASP A 99 18.25 -15.85 4.53
CA ASP A 99 18.62 -16.62 3.35
C ASP A 99 19.14 -15.68 2.25
N PRO A 100 20.48 -15.51 2.14
CA PRO A 100 21.11 -14.75 1.07
C PRO A 100 20.74 -15.22 -0.34
N THR A 101 20.38 -16.50 -0.52
CA THR A 101 20.05 -17.08 -1.84
C THR A 101 18.79 -16.51 -2.45
N MET A 102 17.98 -15.86 -1.62
CA MET A 102 16.71 -15.25 -2.00
C MET A 102 16.77 -13.72 -2.05
N THR A 103 17.98 -13.14 -2.05
CA THR A 103 18.17 -11.68 -2.13
C THR A 103 18.34 -11.20 -3.57
N ALA A 104 17.59 -10.18 -3.97
CA ALA A 104 17.67 -9.56 -5.30
C ALA A 104 18.35 -8.19 -5.22
N ARG A 105 19.63 -8.17 -4.78
CA ARG A 105 20.44 -6.95 -4.61
C ARG A 105 21.81 -7.09 -5.31
N PRO A 106 21.85 -7.07 -6.65
CA PRO A 106 23.08 -7.29 -7.44
C PRO A 106 24.19 -6.28 -7.11
N GLU A 107 23.82 -5.08 -6.65
CA GLU A 107 24.75 -4.06 -6.20
C GLU A 107 25.43 -4.39 -4.88
N LEU A 108 24.92 -5.34 -4.09
CA LEU A 108 25.50 -5.78 -2.82
C LEU A 108 26.15 -7.16 -2.93
N ALA A 109 25.58 -8.07 -3.72
CA ALA A 109 26.13 -9.40 -3.95
C ALA A 109 25.54 -10.08 -5.20
N ARG A 110 26.34 -10.92 -5.86
CA ARG A 110 25.89 -11.88 -6.88
C ARG A 110 26.42 -13.26 -6.56
N LEU A 111 25.51 -14.18 -6.25
CA LEU A 111 25.89 -15.53 -5.87
C LEU A 111 26.47 -16.30 -7.04
N SER A 112 27.47 -17.12 -6.74
CA SER A 112 28.08 -18.07 -7.69
C SER A 112 27.81 -19.53 -7.33
N ALA A 113 27.13 -19.78 -6.20
CA ALA A 113 26.79 -21.09 -5.70
C ALA A 113 25.43 -21.04 -4.97
N LEU A 114 24.75 -22.19 -4.90
CA LEU A 114 23.47 -22.33 -4.19
C LEU A 114 23.65 -22.56 -2.68
N SER A 115 24.89 -22.73 -2.21
CA SER A 115 25.19 -22.77 -0.77
C SER A 115 25.09 -21.36 -0.21
N PRO A 116 24.31 -21.11 0.85
CA PRO A 116 24.20 -19.77 1.44
C PRO A 116 25.56 -19.31 1.99
N PRO A 117 26.15 -18.21 1.48
CA PRO A 117 27.37 -17.66 2.05
C PRO A 117 27.06 -16.97 3.39
N PRO A 118 28.02 -16.93 4.33
CA PRO A 118 27.85 -16.21 5.57
C PRO A 118 27.82 -14.69 5.35
N VAL A 119 27.14 -13.96 6.24
CA VAL A 119 27.23 -12.50 6.32
C VAL A 119 28.61 -12.08 6.84
N THR A 120 29.10 -10.94 6.35
CA THR A 120 30.41 -10.39 6.73
C THR A 120 30.25 -9.14 7.61
N ALA A 121 31.36 -8.48 7.94
CA ALA A 121 31.32 -7.21 8.68
C ALA A 121 30.53 -6.11 7.95
N GLY A 122 30.56 -6.09 6.61
CA GLY A 122 29.86 -5.06 5.82
C GLY A 122 28.35 -5.09 6.01
N PHE A 123 27.73 -6.27 6.20
CA PHE A 123 26.32 -6.37 6.57
C PHE A 123 25.99 -5.59 7.85
N TRP A 124 26.79 -5.76 8.89
CA TRP A 124 26.58 -5.06 10.16
C TRP A 124 26.79 -3.55 10.04
N VAL A 125 27.71 -3.11 9.17
CA VAL A 125 27.87 -1.68 8.85
C VAL A 125 26.63 -1.13 8.14
N VAL A 126 26.02 -1.89 7.22
CA VAL A 126 24.74 -1.52 6.59
C VAL A 126 23.62 -1.41 7.62
N VAL A 127 23.47 -2.40 8.50
CA VAL A 127 22.47 -2.40 9.57
C VAL A 127 22.67 -1.22 10.53
N ALA A 128 23.90 -0.90 10.91
CA ALA A 128 24.20 0.28 11.71
C ALA A 128 23.81 1.58 10.98
N GLY A 129 24.03 1.63 9.66
CA GLY A 129 23.60 2.75 8.83
C GLY A 129 22.09 2.96 8.84
N HIS A 130 21.31 1.89 8.67
CA HIS A 130 19.85 1.93 8.81
C HIS A 130 19.41 2.42 10.19
N ALA A 131 20.04 1.88 11.25
CA ALA A 131 19.73 2.27 12.63
C ALA A 131 19.99 3.77 12.87
N CYS A 132 21.06 4.34 12.30
CA CYS A 132 21.34 5.77 12.39
C CYS A 132 20.26 6.63 11.71
N VAL A 133 19.79 6.25 10.51
CA VAL A 133 18.72 6.96 9.81
C VAL A 133 17.39 6.86 10.57
N ILE A 134 17.05 5.69 11.10
CA ILE A 134 15.85 5.50 11.91
C ILE A 134 15.92 6.36 13.19
N ALA A 135 17.07 6.34 13.89
CA ALA A 135 17.29 7.15 15.08
C ALA A 135 17.18 8.66 14.78
N ALA A 136 17.69 9.11 13.64
CA ALA A 136 17.55 10.49 13.20
C ALA A 136 16.08 10.93 13.11
N GLY A 137 15.21 10.14 12.45
CA GLY A 137 13.79 10.46 12.36
C GLY A 137 13.07 10.41 13.71
N LEU A 138 13.40 9.46 14.58
CA LEU A 138 12.82 9.37 15.93
C LEU A 138 13.15 10.60 16.79
N LEU A 139 14.36 11.15 16.68
CA LEU A 139 14.79 12.35 17.42
C LEU A 139 14.00 13.61 17.06
N VAL A 140 13.48 13.68 15.83
CA VAL A 140 12.75 14.85 15.32
C VAL A 140 11.24 14.63 15.23
N LEU A 141 10.75 13.43 15.57
CA LEU A 141 9.34 13.07 15.44
C LEU A 141 8.40 14.02 16.22
N GLY A 142 8.84 14.47 17.40
CA GLY A 142 8.12 15.44 18.23
C GLY A 142 8.21 16.90 17.75
N ALA A 143 9.10 17.20 16.81
CA ALA A 143 9.22 18.51 16.18
C ALA A 143 8.43 18.61 14.85
N VAL A 144 7.84 17.51 14.38
CA VAL A 144 7.01 17.51 13.17
C VAL A 144 5.70 18.24 13.49
N THR A 145 5.53 19.43 12.90
CA THR A 145 4.31 20.22 13.05
C THR A 145 3.12 19.48 12.42
N THR A 146 2.08 19.25 13.19
CA THR A 146 0.82 18.65 12.72
C THR A 146 -0.23 19.70 12.38
N GLU A 147 0.14 20.99 12.39
CA GLU A 147 -0.80 22.06 12.07
C GLU A 147 -1.34 21.86 10.65
N PRO A 148 -2.68 21.77 10.53
CA PRO A 148 -3.31 21.64 9.23
C PRO A 148 -3.05 22.91 8.43
N ARG A 149 -2.80 22.75 7.13
CA ARG A 149 -2.60 23.90 6.25
C ARG A 149 -3.89 24.71 6.14
N GLU A 150 -3.80 26.03 6.33
CA GLU A 150 -4.95 26.94 6.18
C GLU A 150 -5.34 27.19 4.71
N GLU A 151 -4.39 27.08 3.78
CA GLU A 151 -4.61 27.30 2.35
C GLU A 151 -5.08 26.06 1.59
N ARG A 152 -6.00 26.23 0.62
CA ARG A 152 -6.46 25.18 -0.31
C ARG A 152 -5.30 24.66 -1.18
N THR A 153 -4.92 23.39 -1.00
CA THR A 153 -3.86 22.72 -1.79
C THR A 153 -4.41 21.69 -2.76
N ARG A 154 -3.60 21.35 -3.77
CA ARG A 154 -3.91 20.26 -4.71
C ARG A 154 -3.51 18.92 -4.08
N PHE A 155 -4.46 18.18 -3.54
CA PHE A 155 -4.22 16.82 -3.01
C PHE A 155 -4.03 15.77 -4.11
N ALA A 156 -4.52 16.02 -5.32
CA ALA A 156 -4.52 15.03 -6.39
C ALA A 156 -3.10 14.61 -6.86
N PRO A 157 -2.13 15.52 -7.09
CA PRO A 157 -0.80 15.11 -7.53
C PRO A 157 -0.02 14.27 -6.50
N PRO A 158 0.05 14.64 -5.19
CA PRO A 158 0.70 13.80 -4.19
C PRO A 158 0.02 12.44 -3.99
N ALA A 159 -1.32 12.39 -4.03
CA ALA A 159 -2.06 11.13 -3.94
C ALA A 159 -1.78 10.22 -5.14
N LEU A 160 -1.75 10.79 -6.35
CA LEU A 160 -1.41 10.05 -7.57
C LEU A 160 0.06 9.58 -7.55
N ALA A 161 0.99 10.44 -7.13
CA ALA A 161 2.40 10.09 -6.99
C ALA A 161 2.59 8.94 -5.99
N GLY A 162 1.90 9.00 -4.85
CA GLY A 162 1.87 7.92 -3.87
C GLY A 162 1.36 6.61 -4.47
N ALA A 163 0.23 6.66 -5.19
CA ALA A 163 -0.33 5.47 -5.86
C ALA A 163 0.62 4.90 -6.93
N VAL A 164 1.24 5.75 -7.75
CA VAL A 164 2.23 5.33 -8.76
C VAL A 164 3.46 4.70 -8.10
N ALA A 165 3.95 5.27 -7.00
CA ALA A 165 5.04 4.69 -6.23
C ALA A 165 4.66 3.33 -5.65
N ALA A 166 3.46 3.18 -5.10
CA ALA A 166 2.98 1.89 -4.58
C ALA A 166 2.93 0.80 -5.66
N VAL A 167 2.48 1.14 -6.88
CA VAL A 167 2.54 0.20 -8.02
C VAL A 167 3.98 -0.17 -8.33
N GLY A 168 4.89 0.81 -8.42
CA GLY A 168 6.32 0.55 -8.65
C GLY A 168 6.94 -0.33 -7.58
N LEU A 169 6.64 -0.09 -6.31
CA LEU A 169 7.14 -0.87 -5.16
C LEU A 169 6.57 -2.29 -5.11
N ALA A 170 5.37 -2.51 -5.66
CA ALA A 170 4.75 -3.83 -5.72
C ALA A 170 5.28 -4.71 -6.87
N MET A 171 5.80 -4.10 -7.93
CA MET A 171 6.34 -4.79 -9.11
C MET A 171 7.71 -5.43 -8.85
N THR A 172 8.17 -6.28 -9.79
CA THR A 172 9.55 -6.73 -9.80
C THR A 172 10.49 -5.54 -10.06
N PRO A 173 11.59 -5.41 -9.29
CA PRO A 173 12.50 -4.27 -9.44
C PRO A 173 13.25 -4.30 -10.79
N PHE A 174 13.55 -5.50 -11.30
CA PHE A 174 14.18 -5.76 -12.60
C PHE A 174 13.81 -7.16 -13.10
N GLY A 175 14.14 -7.50 -14.35
CA GLY A 175 14.04 -8.87 -14.88
C GLY A 175 15.37 -9.61 -14.74
N SER A 176 15.34 -10.94 -14.61
CA SER A 176 16.55 -11.77 -14.51
C SER A 176 16.37 -13.07 -15.29
N ASP A 177 17.33 -13.37 -16.17
CA ASP A 177 17.52 -14.69 -16.77
C ASP A 177 18.57 -15.51 -16.00
N ASP A 178 19.20 -14.92 -14.98
CA ASP A 178 20.21 -15.56 -14.15
C ASP A 178 19.56 -16.29 -12.97
N ALA A 179 19.72 -17.62 -12.94
CA ALA A 179 19.23 -18.48 -11.88
C ALA A 179 19.83 -18.17 -10.50
N PHE A 180 20.99 -17.50 -10.43
CA PHE A 180 21.62 -17.09 -9.19
C PHE A 180 21.13 -15.74 -8.65
N VAL A 181 20.27 -15.05 -9.40
CA VAL A 181 19.63 -13.79 -8.99
C VAL A 181 18.11 -13.97 -9.11
N PRO A 182 17.47 -14.66 -8.16
CA PRO A 182 16.03 -14.86 -8.20
C PRO A 182 15.31 -13.55 -7.90
N VAL A 183 14.70 -12.95 -8.93
CA VAL A 183 13.92 -11.72 -8.77
C VAL A 183 12.46 -12.05 -8.59
N ARG A 184 11.85 -11.43 -7.58
CA ARG A 184 10.42 -11.57 -7.29
C ARG A 184 9.79 -10.21 -7.08
N ALA A 185 8.51 -10.11 -7.43
CA ALA A 185 7.71 -8.97 -7.02
C ALA A 185 7.65 -8.93 -5.49
N ALA A 186 7.43 -7.75 -4.90
CA ALA A 186 7.33 -7.62 -3.44
C ALA A 186 6.31 -8.62 -2.86
N LEU A 187 5.23 -8.87 -3.60
CA LEU A 187 4.12 -9.74 -3.23
C LEU A 187 4.44 -11.25 -3.29
N ASP A 188 5.48 -11.66 -4.02
CA ASP A 188 5.93 -13.05 -4.16
C ASP A 188 7.23 -13.33 -3.39
N ALA A 189 7.73 -12.32 -2.66
CA ALA A 189 9.00 -12.35 -1.98
C ALA A 189 8.98 -13.21 -0.69
N PRO A 190 10.14 -13.66 -0.19
CA PRO A 190 10.25 -14.34 1.11
C PRO A 190 9.68 -13.49 2.25
N GLY A 191 9.24 -14.13 3.35
CA GLY A 191 8.43 -13.48 4.39
C GLY A 191 8.96 -12.14 4.92
N VAL A 192 10.26 -12.00 5.17
CA VAL A 192 10.83 -10.74 5.70
C VAL A 192 10.88 -9.65 4.62
N VAL A 193 11.28 -10.01 3.39
CA VAL A 193 11.26 -9.10 2.23
C VAL A 193 9.83 -8.67 1.92
N LEU A 194 8.87 -9.59 2.00
CA LEU A 194 7.46 -9.32 1.81
C LEU A 194 6.96 -8.29 2.84
N ALA A 195 7.25 -8.50 4.12
CA ALA A 195 6.85 -7.57 5.17
C ALA A 195 7.43 -6.17 4.94
N GLY A 196 8.72 -6.07 4.60
CA GLY A 196 9.36 -4.80 4.25
C GLY A 196 8.77 -4.13 3.03
N GLY A 197 8.59 -4.87 1.93
CA GLY A 197 7.99 -4.38 0.69
C GLY A 197 6.57 -3.86 0.88
N LEU A 198 5.73 -4.59 1.62
CA LEU A 198 4.37 -4.13 1.94
C LEU A 198 4.32 -2.89 2.79
N LEU A 199 5.20 -2.82 3.78
CA LEU A 199 5.31 -1.63 4.60
C LEU A 199 5.57 -0.44 3.70
N LEU A 200 6.50 -0.54 2.75
CA LEU A 200 6.77 0.52 1.78
C LEU A 200 5.58 0.84 0.86
N VAL A 201 4.94 -0.19 0.28
CA VAL A 201 3.78 -0.05 -0.63
C VAL A 201 2.64 0.71 0.04
N VAL A 202 2.39 0.49 1.33
CA VAL A 202 1.33 1.17 2.09
C VAL A 202 1.79 2.54 2.60
N LEU A 203 3.00 2.61 3.14
CA LEU A 203 3.52 3.77 3.84
C LEU A 203 3.75 4.96 2.90
N VAL A 204 4.28 4.74 1.70
CA VAL A 204 4.60 5.83 0.76
C VAL A 204 3.35 6.62 0.34
N PRO A 205 2.23 6.00 -0.11
CA PRO A 205 0.99 6.71 -0.38
C PRO A 205 0.43 7.46 0.84
N VAL A 206 0.44 6.82 2.01
CA VAL A 206 -0.11 7.40 3.24
C VAL A 206 0.69 8.63 3.65
N ILE A 207 2.02 8.55 3.67
CA ILE A 207 2.89 9.69 3.94
C ILE A 207 2.65 10.79 2.90
N GLY A 208 2.53 10.45 1.62
CA GLY A 208 2.28 11.44 0.57
C GLY A 208 0.99 12.25 0.79
N VAL A 209 -0.10 11.58 1.20
CA VAL A 209 -1.38 12.25 1.49
C VAL A 209 -1.33 13.04 2.81
N VAL A 210 -0.70 12.48 3.86
CA VAL A 210 -0.55 13.16 5.15
C VAL A 210 0.32 14.40 5.01
N ALA A 211 1.44 14.31 4.31
CA ALA A 211 2.31 15.43 3.99
C ALA A 211 1.58 16.49 3.17
N ALA A 212 0.76 16.10 2.19
CA ALA A 212 -0.04 17.06 1.41
C ALA A 212 -1.03 17.87 2.27
N SER A 213 -1.37 17.36 3.46
CA SER A 213 -2.29 17.99 4.41
C SER A 213 -1.60 18.89 5.42
N SER A 214 -0.25 18.90 5.47
CA SER A 214 0.51 19.69 6.43
C SER A 214 0.73 21.13 5.95
N ALA A 215 0.88 22.06 6.90
CA ALA A 215 1.24 23.45 6.58
C ALA A 215 2.54 23.56 5.77
N ARG A 216 3.49 22.64 6.01
CA ARG A 216 4.82 22.60 5.38
C ARG A 216 5.10 21.24 4.73
N PRO A 217 4.63 21.03 3.48
CA PRO A 217 4.76 19.74 2.79
C PRO A 217 6.15 19.52 2.16
N GLU A 218 6.94 20.58 1.98
CA GLU A 218 8.20 20.55 1.20
C GLU A 218 9.22 19.57 1.78
N GLY A 219 9.42 19.62 3.10
CA GLY A 219 10.30 18.70 3.81
C GLY A 219 9.93 17.23 3.62
N PRO A 220 8.74 16.78 4.07
CA PRO A 220 8.28 15.41 3.88
C PRO A 220 8.31 14.94 2.41
N PHE A 221 7.97 15.80 1.45
CA PHE A 221 8.04 15.46 0.03
C PHE A 221 9.47 15.30 -0.48
N ALA A 222 10.40 16.14 -0.04
CA ALA A 222 11.81 15.95 -0.35
C ALA A 222 12.37 14.65 0.27
N GLY A 223 11.92 14.31 1.49
CA GLY A 223 12.21 13.02 2.13
C GLY A 223 11.70 11.82 1.32
N LEU A 224 10.44 11.87 0.87
CA LEU A 224 9.85 10.83 0.01
C LEU A 224 10.60 10.70 -1.32
N ALA A 225 10.89 11.82 -1.98
CA ALA A 225 11.62 11.82 -3.24
C ALA A 225 13.04 11.23 -3.08
N ALA A 226 13.75 11.62 -2.03
CA ALA A 226 15.08 11.10 -1.72
C ALA A 226 15.06 9.58 -1.48
N ALA A 227 14.10 9.10 -0.69
CA ALA A 227 13.86 7.68 -0.45
C ALA A 227 13.57 6.91 -1.75
N LEU A 228 12.65 7.40 -2.58
CA LEU A 228 12.25 6.74 -3.83
C LEU A 228 13.40 6.69 -4.85
N VAL A 229 14.20 7.76 -4.96
CA VAL A 229 15.42 7.77 -5.79
C VAL A 229 16.42 6.73 -5.29
N ALA A 230 16.65 6.65 -3.98
CA ALA A 230 17.56 5.67 -3.39
C ALA A 230 17.10 4.22 -3.60
N LEU A 231 15.79 3.97 -3.65
CA LEU A 231 15.21 2.65 -3.96
C LEU A 231 15.24 2.31 -5.46
N ALA A 232 15.12 3.31 -6.34
CA ALA A 232 15.05 3.13 -7.79
C ALA A 232 16.42 2.95 -8.45
N LEU A 233 17.46 3.63 -7.96
CA LEU A 233 18.77 3.68 -8.62
C LEU A 233 19.45 2.30 -8.73
N PRO A 234 19.57 1.49 -7.65
CA PRO A 234 20.23 0.19 -7.74
C PRO A 234 19.66 -0.79 -8.77
N PRO A 235 18.33 -1.06 -8.79
CA PRO A 235 17.76 -1.97 -9.78
C PRO A 235 17.80 -1.40 -11.21
N LEU A 236 17.68 -0.08 -11.38
CA LEU A 236 17.80 0.56 -12.69
C LEU A 236 19.19 0.33 -13.30
N VAL A 237 20.25 0.60 -12.53
CA VAL A 237 21.64 0.42 -13.00
C VAL A 237 21.96 -1.06 -13.21
N SER A 238 21.47 -1.94 -12.33
CA SER A 238 21.67 -3.38 -12.47
C SER A 238 21.14 -3.92 -13.80
N GLY A 239 19.94 -3.49 -14.22
CA GLY A 239 19.36 -3.90 -15.50
C GLY A 239 20.06 -3.36 -16.75
N PHE A 240 20.97 -2.38 -16.62
CA PHE A 240 21.76 -1.86 -17.73
C PHE A 240 23.20 -2.38 -17.76
N VAL A 241 23.77 -2.70 -16.59
CA VAL A 241 25.21 -2.98 -16.44
C VAL A 241 25.50 -4.47 -16.29
N VAL A 242 24.55 -5.25 -15.73
CA VAL A 242 24.78 -6.67 -15.41
C VAL A 242 24.21 -7.56 -16.49
N ASP A 243 25.07 -8.37 -17.09
CA ASP A 243 24.66 -9.38 -18.08
C ASP A 243 23.64 -10.37 -17.48
N GLY A 244 22.53 -10.56 -18.21
CA GLY A 244 21.42 -11.43 -17.81
C GLY A 244 20.35 -10.73 -16.95
N LEU A 245 20.55 -9.47 -16.58
CA LEU A 245 19.54 -8.63 -15.93
C LEU A 245 18.94 -7.63 -16.91
N HIS A 246 17.64 -7.39 -16.78
CA HIS A 246 16.87 -6.52 -17.66
C HIS A 246 16.19 -5.41 -16.89
N VAL A 247 16.12 -4.21 -17.47
CA VAL A 247 15.45 -3.09 -16.83
C VAL A 247 13.95 -3.37 -16.67
N GLY A 248 13.46 -3.31 -15.43
CA GLY A 248 12.04 -3.40 -15.12
C GLY A 248 11.33 -2.05 -15.20
N PHE A 249 10.00 -2.06 -15.21
CA PHE A 249 9.20 -0.82 -15.16
C PHE A 249 9.19 -0.14 -13.79
N ALA A 250 9.41 -0.92 -12.71
CA ALA A 250 9.32 -0.44 -11.33
C ALA A 250 10.17 0.82 -11.05
N PRO A 251 11.48 0.87 -11.37
CA PRO A 251 12.31 2.04 -11.05
C PRO A 251 11.82 3.32 -11.72
N PHE A 252 11.28 3.24 -12.94
CA PHE A 252 10.75 4.41 -13.64
C PHE A 252 9.51 4.98 -12.94
N LEU A 253 8.62 4.12 -12.44
CA LEU A 253 7.45 4.58 -11.69
C LEU A 253 7.85 5.27 -10.39
N LEU A 254 8.87 4.75 -9.69
CA LEU A 254 9.42 5.38 -8.48
C LEU A 254 10.04 6.75 -8.80
N LEU A 255 10.79 6.87 -9.90
CA LEU A 255 11.41 8.13 -10.32
C LEU A 255 10.35 9.16 -10.76
N VAL A 256 9.29 8.73 -11.45
CA VAL A 256 8.16 9.61 -11.79
C VAL A 256 7.48 10.13 -10.53
N ALA A 257 7.20 9.26 -9.56
CA ALA A 257 6.61 9.66 -8.29
C ALA A 257 7.52 10.63 -7.52
N ALA A 258 8.82 10.34 -7.44
CA ALA A 258 9.82 11.21 -6.82
C ALA A 258 9.85 12.60 -7.47
N ALA A 259 9.82 12.66 -8.80
CA ALA A 259 9.77 13.92 -9.54
C ALA A 259 8.51 14.72 -9.22
N VAL A 260 7.34 14.07 -9.12
CA VAL A 260 6.07 14.74 -8.76
C VAL A 260 6.11 15.29 -7.33
N PHE A 261 6.71 14.59 -6.37
CA PHE A 261 6.87 15.11 -5.00
C PHE A 261 7.78 16.35 -4.94
N LEU A 262 8.80 16.44 -5.81
CA LEU A 262 9.68 17.60 -5.91
C LEU A 262 9.08 18.78 -6.69
N LEU A 263 7.95 18.60 -7.38
CA LEU A 263 7.32 19.72 -8.07
C LEU A 263 6.87 20.79 -7.06
N PRO A 264 7.08 22.08 -7.36
CA PRO A 264 6.64 23.16 -6.49
C PRO A 264 5.15 23.04 -6.20
N GLN A 265 4.83 22.84 -4.93
CA GLN A 265 3.46 22.83 -4.43
C GLN A 265 3.00 24.27 -4.32
N ARG A 266 2.76 24.88 -5.49
CA ARG A 266 2.21 26.22 -5.51
C ARG A 266 0.88 26.17 -4.75
N PRO A 267 0.64 27.09 -3.81
CA PRO A 267 -0.73 27.29 -3.34
C PRO A 267 -1.60 27.37 -4.58
N ALA A 268 -2.79 26.80 -4.53
CA ALA A 268 -3.72 26.99 -5.63
C ALA A 268 -3.93 28.51 -5.72
N VAL A 269 -3.18 29.17 -6.63
CA VAL A 269 -3.47 30.53 -7.05
C VAL A 269 -4.95 30.47 -7.33
N GLU A 270 -5.71 31.43 -6.80
CA GLU A 270 -7.14 31.62 -7.01
C GLU A 270 -7.47 31.91 -8.50
N ARG A 271 -6.68 31.39 -9.43
CA ARG A 271 -7.21 30.85 -10.66
C ARG A 271 -8.01 29.64 -10.24
N ASP A 272 -9.33 29.75 -10.35
CA ASP A 272 -10.25 28.63 -10.48
C ASP A 272 -9.69 27.64 -11.53
N LEU A 273 -8.74 26.80 -11.14
CA LEU A 273 -8.61 25.48 -11.70
C LEU A 273 -9.85 24.80 -11.20
N ALA A 274 -10.92 24.94 -12.00
CA ALA A 274 -12.14 24.22 -11.85
C ALA A 274 -11.76 22.73 -11.86
N LEU A 275 -11.46 22.20 -10.68
CA LEU A 275 -11.53 20.76 -10.45
C LEU A 275 -12.88 20.35 -11.01
N PRO A 276 -12.96 19.23 -11.76
CA PRO A 276 -14.23 18.77 -12.26
C PRO A 276 -15.21 18.80 -11.09
N GLY A 277 -16.31 19.56 -11.23
CA GLY A 277 -17.24 19.75 -10.12
C GLY A 277 -17.61 18.41 -9.49
N PRO A 278 -17.94 18.34 -8.20
CA PRO A 278 -18.10 17.09 -7.45
C PRO A 278 -18.95 16.05 -8.19
N ARG A 279 -19.99 16.51 -8.91
CA ARG A 279 -20.81 15.69 -9.81
C ARG A 279 -20.02 14.96 -10.91
N ARG A 280 -19.08 15.61 -11.59
CA ARG A 280 -18.23 15.00 -12.62
C ARG A 280 -17.32 13.92 -12.02
N LEU A 281 -16.77 14.16 -10.83
CA LEU A 281 -15.97 13.15 -10.12
C LEU A 281 -16.82 11.97 -9.65
N HIS A 282 -18.04 12.20 -9.18
CA HIS A 282 -18.99 11.12 -8.86
C HIS A 282 -19.36 10.30 -10.09
N VAL A 283 -19.64 10.96 -11.22
CA VAL A 283 -19.92 10.27 -12.49
C VAL A 283 -18.69 9.47 -12.95
N ALA A 284 -17.49 10.04 -12.90
CA ALA A 284 -16.27 9.32 -13.26
C ALA A 284 -16.03 8.09 -12.36
N ALA A 285 -16.16 8.24 -11.03
CA ALA A 285 -16.04 7.13 -10.10
C ALA A 285 -17.11 6.06 -10.34
N ALA A 286 -18.35 6.45 -10.62
CA ALA A 286 -19.44 5.53 -10.93
C ALA A 286 -19.21 4.80 -12.26
N VAL A 287 -18.79 5.50 -13.32
CA VAL A 287 -18.48 4.89 -14.62
C VAL A 287 -17.33 3.91 -14.49
N LEU A 288 -16.24 4.28 -13.81
CA LEU A 288 -15.14 3.35 -13.54
C LEU A 288 -15.61 2.15 -12.68
N GLY A 289 -16.46 2.38 -11.68
CA GLY A 289 -17.07 1.30 -10.90
C GLY A 289 -17.89 0.34 -11.78
N LEU A 290 -18.71 0.86 -12.70
CA LEU A 290 -19.47 0.06 -13.66
C LEU A 290 -18.56 -0.73 -14.61
N LEU A 291 -17.46 -0.12 -15.08
CA LEU A 291 -16.47 -0.80 -15.91
C LEU A 291 -15.74 -1.91 -15.14
N ALA A 292 -15.42 -1.68 -13.86
CA ALA A 292 -14.84 -2.71 -12.99
C ALA A 292 -15.83 -3.86 -12.77
N ALA A 293 -17.10 -3.56 -12.51
CA ALA A 293 -18.16 -4.57 -12.37
C ALA A 293 -18.38 -5.34 -13.68
N ALA A 294 -18.39 -4.67 -14.83
CA ALA A 294 -18.48 -5.32 -16.14
C ALA A 294 -17.28 -6.23 -16.39
N GLY A 295 -16.06 -5.78 -16.09
CA GLY A 295 -14.85 -6.59 -16.16
C GLY A 295 -14.92 -7.83 -15.26
N ALA A 296 -15.45 -7.69 -14.04
CA ALA A 296 -15.66 -8.82 -13.13
C ALA A 296 -16.71 -9.81 -13.67
N VAL A 297 -17.81 -9.33 -14.26
CA VAL A 297 -18.83 -10.21 -14.91
C VAL A 297 -18.24 -10.94 -16.10
N VAL A 298 -17.53 -10.23 -17.00
CA VAL A 298 -16.87 -10.86 -18.15
C VAL A 298 -15.83 -11.87 -17.68
N GLY A 299 -15.05 -11.53 -16.65
CA GLY A 299 -14.11 -12.46 -16.01
C GLY A 299 -14.80 -13.71 -15.46
N ALA A 300 -15.97 -13.57 -14.84
CA ALA A 300 -16.74 -14.69 -14.30
C ALA A 300 -17.40 -15.56 -15.39
N LEU A 301 -17.67 -15.00 -16.57
CA LEU A 301 -18.36 -15.67 -17.67
C LEU A 301 -17.42 -16.30 -18.70
N THR A 302 -16.13 -16.01 -18.62
CA THR A 302 -15.13 -16.47 -19.59
C THR A 302 -14.15 -17.41 -18.92
N ASP A 303 -13.54 -18.29 -19.73
CA ASP A 303 -12.60 -19.28 -19.22
C ASP A 303 -11.38 -18.61 -18.59
N GLN A 304 -11.07 -19.01 -17.35
CA GLN A 304 -9.88 -18.55 -16.62
C GLN A 304 -8.60 -19.23 -17.14
N LEU A 305 -8.71 -20.42 -17.74
CA LEU A 305 -7.60 -21.23 -18.21
C LEU A 305 -7.88 -21.74 -19.62
N VAL A 306 -6.85 -21.75 -20.46
CA VAL A 306 -6.83 -22.44 -21.75
C VAL A 306 -6.01 -23.70 -21.59
N LEU A 307 -6.62 -24.85 -21.89
CA LEU A 307 -6.01 -26.16 -21.77
C LEU A 307 -5.65 -26.75 -23.15
N PRO A 308 -4.64 -27.63 -23.22
CA PRO A 308 -4.37 -28.42 -24.42
C PRO A 308 -5.57 -29.26 -24.84
N ALA A 309 -5.69 -29.50 -26.16
CA ALA A 309 -6.74 -30.35 -26.70
C ALA A 309 -6.74 -31.75 -26.06
N GLY A 310 -7.92 -32.23 -25.67
CA GLY A 310 -8.11 -33.56 -25.08
C GLY A 310 -8.10 -33.60 -23.55
N LEU A 311 -7.82 -32.50 -22.86
CA LEU A 311 -7.95 -32.41 -21.39
C LEU A 311 -9.34 -31.88 -20.99
N PRO A 312 -10.01 -32.50 -19.99
CA PRO A 312 -11.28 -32.00 -19.50
C PRO A 312 -11.08 -30.65 -18.79
N ALA A 313 -11.96 -29.68 -19.07
CA ALA A 313 -11.94 -28.40 -18.38
C ALA A 313 -12.30 -28.59 -16.89
N PRO A 314 -11.50 -28.09 -15.94
CA PRO A 314 -11.86 -28.11 -14.53
C PRO A 314 -13.05 -27.21 -14.29
N VAL A 315 -13.90 -27.58 -13.33
CA VAL A 315 -14.96 -26.69 -12.86
C VAL A 315 -14.30 -25.51 -12.14
N ASP A 316 -14.50 -24.30 -12.67
CA ASP A 316 -13.94 -23.11 -12.05
C ASP A 316 -14.82 -22.62 -10.90
N PHE A 317 -14.32 -22.83 -9.68
CA PHE A 317 -14.91 -22.30 -8.46
C PHE A 317 -14.30 -20.95 -8.07
N ALA A 318 -13.09 -20.65 -8.52
CA ALA A 318 -12.31 -19.51 -8.02
C ALA A 318 -12.86 -18.17 -8.53
N SER A 319 -13.42 -18.15 -9.73
CA SER A 319 -14.03 -16.95 -10.32
C SER A 319 -15.47 -16.66 -9.83
N ARG A 320 -16.16 -17.62 -9.20
CA ARG A 320 -17.58 -17.46 -8.81
C ARG A 320 -17.86 -16.27 -7.87
N PRO A 321 -16.98 -15.91 -6.91
CA PRO A 321 -17.16 -14.72 -6.08
C PRO A 321 -17.14 -13.39 -6.86
N LEU A 322 -16.69 -13.37 -8.14
CA LEU A 322 -16.75 -12.17 -8.98
C LEU A 322 -18.20 -11.70 -9.22
N TRP A 323 -19.17 -12.61 -9.25
CA TRP A 323 -20.59 -12.28 -9.42
C TRP A 323 -21.13 -11.37 -8.31
N PRO A 324 -21.11 -11.78 -7.03
CA PRO A 324 -21.60 -10.92 -5.97
C PRO A 324 -20.76 -9.64 -5.81
N ALA A 325 -19.45 -9.68 -6.10
CA ALA A 325 -18.61 -8.48 -6.12
C ALA A 325 -19.07 -7.49 -7.20
N ALA A 326 -19.32 -7.97 -8.42
CA ALA A 326 -19.80 -7.14 -9.52
C ALA A 326 -21.17 -6.54 -9.24
N VAL A 327 -22.10 -7.32 -8.68
CA VAL A 327 -23.43 -6.82 -8.29
C VAL A 327 -23.31 -5.72 -7.24
N LEU A 328 -22.49 -5.91 -6.21
CA LEU A 328 -22.27 -4.91 -5.17
C LEU A 328 -21.69 -3.60 -5.74
N VAL A 329 -20.65 -3.69 -6.58
CA VAL A 329 -20.03 -2.50 -7.17
C VAL A 329 -20.96 -1.82 -8.18
N ALA A 330 -21.63 -2.58 -9.05
CA ALA A 330 -22.56 -2.02 -10.02
C ALA A 330 -23.73 -1.30 -9.32
N THR A 331 -24.32 -1.92 -8.29
CA THR A 331 -25.39 -1.28 -7.51
C THR A 331 -24.90 -0.02 -6.81
N GLY A 332 -23.73 -0.06 -6.16
CA GLY A 332 -23.14 1.14 -5.55
C GLY A 332 -22.88 2.26 -6.55
N ALA A 333 -22.42 1.92 -7.76
CA ALA A 333 -22.15 2.88 -8.83
C ALA A 333 -23.44 3.50 -9.38
N LEU A 334 -24.48 2.69 -9.64
CA LEU A 334 -25.79 3.18 -10.07
C LEU A 334 -26.44 4.08 -9.01
N VAL A 335 -26.35 3.71 -7.73
CA VAL A 335 -26.86 4.54 -6.63
C VAL A 335 -26.08 5.86 -6.54
N LEU A 336 -24.76 5.86 -6.75
CA LEU A 336 -23.97 7.09 -6.76
C LEU A 336 -24.40 8.06 -7.87
N LEU A 337 -24.77 7.56 -9.05
CA LEU A 337 -25.27 8.40 -10.16
C LEU A 337 -26.57 9.15 -9.79
N GLY A 338 -27.43 8.54 -8.97
CA GLY A 338 -28.67 9.15 -8.48
C GLY A 338 -28.52 9.90 -7.15
N ASN A 339 -27.53 9.53 -6.33
CA ASN A 339 -27.38 10.04 -4.96
C ASN A 339 -25.89 10.15 -4.55
N ALA A 340 -25.38 11.38 -4.53
CA ALA A 340 -24.02 11.70 -4.09
C ALA A 340 -23.67 11.22 -2.68
N ALA A 341 -24.66 11.00 -1.80
CA ALA A 341 -24.44 10.49 -0.45
C ALA A 341 -23.93 9.03 -0.44
N ALA A 342 -24.13 8.28 -1.53
CA ALA A 342 -23.70 6.89 -1.64
C ALA A 342 -22.21 6.72 -1.99
N ARG A 343 -21.49 7.80 -2.31
CA ARG A 343 -20.07 7.73 -2.68
C ARG A 343 -19.22 6.93 -1.69
N PRO A 344 -19.30 7.15 -0.36
CA PRO A 344 -18.49 6.38 0.58
C PRO A 344 -18.81 4.89 0.55
N ALA A 345 -20.07 4.51 0.31
CA ALA A 345 -20.46 3.12 0.17
C ALA A 345 -19.78 2.48 -1.05
N LEU A 346 -19.83 3.14 -2.21
CA LEU A 346 -19.17 2.65 -3.43
C LEU A 346 -17.66 2.46 -3.21
N ILE A 347 -16.97 3.45 -2.63
CA ILE A 347 -15.51 3.38 -2.42
C ILE A 347 -15.12 2.14 -1.62
N VAL A 348 -15.89 1.82 -0.57
CA VAL A 348 -15.63 0.62 0.24
C VAL A 348 -16.02 -0.64 -0.52
N SER A 349 -17.16 -0.63 -1.22
CA SER A 349 -17.64 -1.74 -2.04
C SER A 349 -16.67 -2.13 -3.15
N LEU A 350 -15.86 -1.20 -3.69
CA LEU A 350 -14.83 -1.51 -4.68
C LEU A 350 -13.81 -2.54 -4.19
N ALA A 351 -13.60 -2.66 -2.86
CA ALA A 351 -12.73 -3.67 -2.29
C ALA A 351 -13.26 -5.12 -2.45
N ALA A 352 -14.55 -5.29 -2.77
CA ALA A 352 -15.10 -6.60 -3.11
C ALA A 352 -14.51 -7.16 -4.43
N VAL A 353 -14.06 -6.30 -5.34
CA VAL A 353 -13.44 -6.72 -6.61
C VAL A 353 -12.11 -7.44 -6.35
N PRO A 354 -11.08 -6.85 -5.70
CA PRO A 354 -9.87 -7.58 -5.39
C PRO A 354 -10.12 -8.75 -4.42
N LEU A 355 -11.08 -8.65 -3.50
CA LEU A 355 -11.48 -9.78 -2.64
C LEU A 355 -11.87 -11.03 -3.45
N ALA A 356 -12.58 -10.84 -4.56
CA ALA A 356 -13.04 -11.92 -5.42
C ALA A 356 -12.04 -12.29 -6.52
N ALA A 357 -11.45 -11.30 -7.19
CA ALA A 357 -10.62 -11.48 -8.37
C ALA A 357 -9.24 -12.05 -8.03
N VAL A 358 -8.62 -11.60 -6.94
CA VAL A 358 -7.22 -11.96 -6.65
C VAL A 358 -7.06 -13.44 -6.29
N PRO A 359 -7.96 -14.08 -5.50
CA PRO A 359 -7.95 -15.53 -5.34
C PRO A 359 -8.13 -16.31 -6.65
N ALA A 360 -8.92 -15.79 -7.60
CA ALA A 360 -9.05 -16.40 -8.94
C ALA A 360 -7.73 -16.31 -9.72
N LEU A 361 -7.07 -15.14 -9.68
CA LEU A 361 -5.76 -14.94 -10.30
C LEU A 361 -4.67 -15.80 -9.66
N ASP A 362 -4.73 -16.05 -8.35
CA ASP A 362 -3.81 -16.98 -7.65
C ASP A 362 -3.96 -18.42 -8.13
N ALA A 363 -5.21 -18.86 -8.38
CA ALA A 363 -5.48 -20.16 -8.97
C ALA A 363 -4.93 -20.26 -10.40
N VAL A 364 -5.10 -19.21 -11.21
CA VAL A 364 -4.56 -19.14 -12.58
C VAL A 364 -3.03 -19.17 -12.55
N ALA A 365 -2.40 -18.32 -11.75
CA ALA A 365 -0.94 -18.24 -11.62
C ALA A 365 -0.33 -19.56 -11.12
N SER A 366 -1.05 -20.30 -10.30
CA SER A 366 -0.65 -21.64 -9.86
C SER A 366 -0.75 -22.66 -10.99
N ALA A 367 -1.83 -22.62 -11.78
CA ALA A 367 -2.07 -23.55 -12.88
C ALA A 367 -1.10 -23.32 -14.05
N THR A 368 -0.79 -22.07 -14.39
CA THR A 368 0.12 -21.70 -15.50
C THR A 368 1.59 -22.03 -15.22
N ARG A 369 1.93 -22.55 -14.02
CA ARG A 369 3.26 -23.14 -13.77
C ARG A 369 3.45 -24.45 -14.54
N VAL A 370 2.36 -25.08 -14.97
CA VAL A 370 2.40 -26.20 -15.91
C VAL A 370 2.52 -25.63 -17.32
N ALA A 371 3.63 -25.91 -18.02
CA ALA A 371 3.99 -25.27 -19.28
C ALA A 371 2.92 -25.33 -20.39
N SER A 372 2.03 -26.32 -20.33
CA SER A 372 0.96 -26.53 -21.31
C SER A 372 -0.33 -25.77 -20.98
N VAL A 373 -0.43 -25.10 -19.83
CA VAL A 373 -1.63 -24.38 -19.37
C VAL A 373 -1.41 -22.88 -19.51
N GLN A 374 -2.34 -22.20 -20.16
CA GLN A 374 -2.27 -20.75 -20.36
C GLN A 374 -3.39 -20.03 -19.61
N ALA A 375 -3.15 -18.77 -19.26
CA ALA A 375 -4.19 -17.89 -18.72
C ALA A 375 -5.23 -17.60 -19.81
N GLY A 376 -6.50 -17.81 -19.49
CA GLY A 376 -7.61 -17.48 -20.38
C GLY A 376 -8.02 -16.01 -20.31
N ALA A 377 -8.96 -15.63 -21.17
CA ALA A 377 -9.49 -14.26 -21.21
C ALA A 377 -10.11 -13.85 -19.87
N GLY A 378 -10.69 -14.79 -19.12
CA GLY A 378 -11.29 -14.52 -17.83
C GLY A 378 -10.29 -13.99 -16.79
N ALA A 379 -9.05 -14.48 -16.84
CA ALA A 379 -7.98 -14.01 -15.97
C ALA A 379 -7.59 -12.56 -16.29
N VAL A 380 -7.53 -12.22 -17.59
CA VAL A 380 -7.24 -10.86 -18.04
C VAL A 380 -8.33 -9.89 -17.59
N PHE A 381 -9.61 -10.24 -17.77
CA PHE A 381 -10.72 -9.40 -17.32
C PHE A 381 -10.81 -9.29 -15.80
N ALA A 382 -10.50 -10.35 -15.06
CA ALA A 382 -10.39 -10.30 -13.60
C ALA A 382 -9.28 -9.34 -13.17
N ALA A 383 -8.09 -9.41 -13.78
CA ALA A 383 -6.99 -8.49 -13.49
C ALA A 383 -7.33 -7.03 -13.84
N LEU A 384 -7.90 -6.79 -15.02
CA LEU A 384 -8.36 -5.46 -15.44
C LEU A 384 -9.43 -4.91 -14.48
N SER A 385 -10.34 -5.75 -13.98
CA SER A 385 -11.37 -5.31 -13.04
C SER A 385 -10.76 -4.75 -11.75
N VAL A 386 -9.66 -5.34 -11.25
CA VAL A 386 -8.92 -4.86 -10.07
C VAL A 386 -8.28 -3.50 -10.34
N VAL A 387 -7.63 -3.33 -11.49
CA VAL A 387 -6.99 -2.06 -11.88
C VAL A 387 -8.03 -0.95 -12.01
N VAL A 388 -9.15 -1.22 -12.68
CA VAL A 388 -10.23 -0.25 -12.87
C VAL A 388 -10.92 0.06 -11.54
N ALA A 389 -11.11 -0.93 -10.66
CA ALA A 389 -11.65 -0.71 -9.32
C ALA A 389 -10.73 0.19 -8.47
N ALA A 390 -9.41 0.00 -8.56
CA ALA A 390 -8.44 0.87 -7.90
C ALA A 390 -8.52 2.31 -8.44
N ALA A 391 -8.62 2.48 -9.77
CA ALA A 391 -8.82 3.79 -10.37
C ALA A 391 -10.13 4.46 -9.90
N ALA A 392 -11.24 3.70 -9.82
CA ALA A 392 -12.51 4.18 -9.29
C ALA A 392 -12.39 4.61 -7.81
N ALA A 393 -11.63 3.86 -7.01
CA ALA A 393 -11.40 4.17 -5.60
C ALA A 393 -10.58 5.47 -5.44
N VAL A 394 -9.55 5.66 -6.27
CA VAL A 394 -8.75 6.90 -6.30
C VAL A 394 -9.63 8.10 -6.68
N VAL A 395 -10.41 8.00 -7.76
CA VAL A 395 -11.32 9.09 -8.18
C VAL A 395 -12.36 9.38 -7.10
N GLY A 396 -12.90 8.34 -6.47
CA GLY A 396 -13.82 8.47 -5.34
C GLY A 396 -13.18 9.14 -4.12
N ALA A 397 -11.92 8.81 -3.81
CA ALA A 397 -11.17 9.43 -2.71
C ALA A 397 -10.88 10.91 -2.99
N VAL A 398 -10.53 11.27 -4.23
CA VAL A 398 -10.36 12.66 -4.67
C VAL A 398 -11.68 13.43 -4.56
N ALA A 399 -12.81 12.84 -4.99
CA ALA A 399 -14.13 13.42 -4.75
C ALA A 399 -14.39 13.60 -3.25
N GLY A 400 -13.88 12.67 -2.43
CA GLY A 400 -13.82 12.73 -0.96
C GLY A 400 -13.17 14.00 -0.44
N ALA A 401 -11.95 14.26 -0.88
CA ALA A 401 -11.19 15.44 -0.51
C ALA A 401 -11.93 16.72 -0.89
N VAL A 402 -12.42 16.82 -2.13
CA VAL A 402 -13.17 17.99 -2.63
C VAL A 402 -14.42 18.26 -1.79
N GLU A 403 -15.20 17.22 -1.44
CA GLU A 403 -16.39 17.41 -0.57
C GLU A 403 -16.03 17.88 0.85
N ARG A 404 -14.82 17.57 1.36
CA ARG A 404 -14.38 18.03 2.69
C ARG A 404 -13.92 19.50 2.66
N GLU A 405 -13.38 19.96 1.55
CA GLU A 405 -12.95 21.35 1.35
C GLU A 405 -14.12 22.36 1.29
N GLU A 406 -15.34 21.87 1.04
CA GLU A 406 -16.57 22.68 0.96
C GLU A 406 -17.38 22.69 2.27
N ALA A 407 -16.95 21.95 3.29
CA ALA A 407 -17.77 21.60 4.44
C ALA A 407 -17.28 22.26 5.74
N ASP A 408 -18.12 23.09 6.38
CA ASP A 408 -17.83 23.64 7.72
C ASP A 408 -17.63 22.54 8.78
N ALA A 409 -16.57 22.70 9.57
CA ALA A 409 -16.01 21.68 10.45
C ALA A 409 -16.52 21.83 11.90
N SER A 410 -17.68 21.24 12.19
CA SER A 410 -17.99 20.76 13.53
C SER A 410 -18.73 19.42 13.43
N VAL A 411 -18.06 18.33 13.80
CA VAL A 411 -18.67 16.99 13.86
C VAL A 411 -18.66 16.54 15.32
N PRO A 412 -19.83 16.29 15.94
CA PRO A 412 -19.88 15.81 17.31
C PRO A 412 -19.25 14.41 17.42
N PRO A 413 -18.63 14.07 18.57
CA PRO A 413 -18.03 12.76 18.77
C PRO A 413 -19.07 11.64 18.70
N ALA A 414 -18.64 10.46 18.27
CA ALA A 414 -19.50 9.28 18.27
C ALA A 414 -19.85 8.85 19.72
N PRO A 415 -21.12 8.59 20.04
CA PRO A 415 -21.55 8.01 21.29
C PRO A 415 -21.07 6.57 21.41
N LEU A 416 -20.81 6.18 22.66
CA LEU A 416 -20.20 4.91 23.05
C LEU A 416 -20.84 3.65 22.43
N PRO A 417 -22.19 3.53 22.29
CA PRO A 417 -22.78 2.33 21.70
C PRO A 417 -22.37 2.10 20.24
N LEU A 418 -22.23 3.17 19.45
CA LEU A 418 -21.75 3.05 18.07
C LEU A 418 -20.28 2.70 18.03
N LEU A 419 -19.48 3.32 18.90
CA LEU A 419 -18.05 3.00 19.02
C LEU A 419 -17.88 1.51 19.32
N GLY A 420 -18.62 0.98 20.31
CA GLY A 420 -18.60 -0.45 20.65
C GLY A 420 -18.99 -1.34 19.47
N LEU A 421 -20.12 -1.05 18.79
CA LEU A 421 -20.57 -1.83 17.64
C LEU A 421 -19.56 -1.83 16.48
N VAL A 422 -18.95 -0.69 16.18
CA VAL A 422 -17.92 -0.58 15.14
C VAL A 422 -16.67 -1.36 15.53
N LEU A 423 -16.18 -1.22 16.76
CA LEU A 423 -14.99 -1.96 17.22
C LEU A 423 -15.21 -3.47 17.24
N ILE A 424 -16.40 -3.93 17.64
CA ILE A 424 -16.80 -5.34 17.55
C ILE A 424 -16.80 -5.79 16.08
N GLY A 425 -17.41 -5.01 15.18
CA GLY A 425 -17.40 -5.30 13.75
C GLY A 425 -16.00 -5.41 13.16
N LEU A 426 -15.07 -4.53 13.57
CA LEU A 426 -13.66 -4.56 13.16
C LEU A 426 -12.94 -5.81 13.66
N LEU A 427 -13.14 -6.20 14.92
CA LEU A 427 -12.54 -7.41 15.49
C LEU A 427 -13.05 -8.67 14.77
N LEU A 428 -14.37 -8.75 14.53
CA LEU A 428 -14.96 -9.86 13.79
C LEU A 428 -14.47 -9.90 12.33
N THR A 429 -14.28 -8.73 11.70
CA THR A 429 -13.72 -8.63 10.33
C THR A 429 -12.29 -9.18 10.27
N ALA A 430 -11.46 -8.89 11.27
CA ALA A 430 -10.11 -9.46 11.33
C ALA A 430 -10.16 -11.00 11.34
N GLY A 431 -11.00 -11.58 12.19
CA GLY A 431 -11.21 -13.02 12.23
C GLY A 431 -11.79 -13.59 10.92
N ALA A 432 -12.77 -12.90 10.31
CA ALA A 432 -13.44 -13.31 9.08
C ALA A 432 -12.49 -13.41 7.85
N LEU A 433 -11.48 -12.55 7.79
CA LEU A 433 -10.54 -12.49 6.68
C LEU A 433 -9.27 -13.32 6.93
N VAL A 434 -8.88 -13.50 8.19
CA VAL A 434 -7.74 -14.37 8.56
C VAL A 434 -8.13 -15.84 8.52
N LEU A 435 -9.32 -16.19 9.02
CA LEU A 435 -9.77 -17.57 9.14
C LEU A 435 -10.46 -18.09 7.87
N PRO A 436 -10.45 -19.40 7.64
CA PRO A 436 -11.06 -19.99 6.45
C PRO A 436 -12.58 -19.87 6.48
N VAL A 437 -13.17 -19.49 5.33
CA VAL A 437 -14.63 -19.50 5.11
C VAL A 437 -15.14 -20.90 4.79
N ILE A 438 -14.27 -21.78 4.29
CA ILE A 438 -14.62 -23.15 3.89
C ILE A 438 -13.58 -24.10 4.46
N GLU A 439 -14.05 -25.18 5.05
CA GLU A 439 -13.23 -26.27 5.54
C GLU A 439 -13.70 -27.59 4.90
N ALA A 440 -12.75 -28.41 4.49
CA ALA A 440 -12.98 -29.74 3.99
C ALA A 440 -11.69 -30.57 4.17
N PRO A 441 -11.77 -31.90 4.35
CA PRO A 441 -10.59 -32.75 4.37
C PRO A 441 -9.74 -32.58 3.11
N GLY A 442 -8.44 -32.29 3.27
CA GLY A 442 -7.50 -32.10 2.15
C GLY A 442 -7.58 -30.74 1.45
N LEU A 443 -8.48 -29.84 1.84
CA LEU A 443 -8.54 -28.47 1.31
C LEU A 443 -7.60 -27.56 2.11
N THR A 444 -6.67 -26.90 1.42
CA THR A 444 -5.83 -25.84 1.99
C THR A 444 -6.40 -24.47 1.63
N PRO A 445 -7.18 -23.83 2.54
CA PRO A 445 -7.82 -22.56 2.25
C PRO A 445 -6.78 -21.44 2.12
N ILE A 446 -7.10 -20.45 1.28
CA ILE A 446 -6.31 -19.23 1.18
C ILE A 446 -6.63 -18.35 2.39
N GLY A 447 -5.68 -18.27 3.32
CA GLY A 447 -5.73 -17.34 4.46
C GLY A 447 -5.04 -16.00 4.14
N ALA A 448 -5.45 -14.93 4.82
CA ALA A 448 -4.85 -13.60 4.66
C ALA A 448 -3.35 -13.53 5.03
N LEU A 449 -2.85 -14.48 5.81
CA LEU A 449 -1.45 -14.54 6.25
C LEU A 449 -0.62 -15.59 5.49
N SER A 450 -1.18 -16.18 4.43
CA SER A 450 -0.53 -17.27 3.69
C SER A 450 0.61 -16.80 2.78
N GLY A 451 0.75 -15.49 2.53
CA GLY A 451 1.71 -14.94 1.57
C GLY A 451 1.45 -15.31 0.10
N ARG A 452 0.33 -16.00 -0.19
CA ARG A 452 -0.11 -16.31 -1.56
C ARG A 452 -0.67 -15.07 -2.24
N ILE A 453 -0.69 -15.04 -3.57
CA ILE A 453 -1.29 -13.93 -4.33
C ILE A 453 -2.73 -13.69 -3.86
N GLY A 454 -3.50 -14.77 -3.64
CA GLY A 454 -4.90 -14.70 -3.20
C GLY A 454 -5.10 -13.99 -1.85
N SER A 455 -4.07 -13.95 -1.00
CA SER A 455 -4.14 -13.30 0.31
C SER A 455 -4.23 -11.77 0.23
N TRP A 456 -3.77 -11.16 -0.87
CA TRP A 456 -3.82 -9.71 -1.10
C TRP A 456 -5.25 -9.19 -1.26
N GLY A 457 -6.12 -9.97 -1.90
CA GLY A 457 -7.55 -9.63 -2.01
C GLY A 457 -8.20 -9.52 -0.63
N LEU A 458 -7.85 -10.44 0.27
CA LEU A 458 -8.33 -10.45 1.66
C LEU A 458 -7.77 -9.26 2.45
N LEU A 459 -6.49 -8.96 2.30
CA LEU A 459 -5.86 -7.84 3.00
C LEU A 459 -6.40 -6.49 2.50
N ALA A 460 -6.59 -6.33 1.19
CA ALA A 460 -7.20 -5.13 0.61
C ALA A 460 -8.62 -4.91 1.14
N ALA A 461 -9.43 -5.97 1.22
CA ALA A 461 -10.76 -5.93 1.83
C ALA A 461 -10.70 -5.57 3.32
N PHE A 462 -9.76 -6.15 4.08
CA PHE A 462 -9.56 -5.85 5.49
C PHE A 462 -9.24 -4.36 5.69
N VAL A 463 -8.27 -3.83 4.96
CA VAL A 463 -7.85 -2.42 5.05
C VAL A 463 -9.00 -1.49 4.69
N ALA A 464 -9.73 -1.78 3.61
CA ALA A 464 -10.87 -0.96 3.18
C ALA A 464 -12.00 -0.95 4.22
N VAL A 465 -12.38 -2.12 4.76
CA VAL A 465 -13.41 -2.24 5.80
C VAL A 465 -12.95 -1.59 7.10
N ALA A 466 -11.68 -1.76 7.48
CA ALA A 466 -11.11 -1.16 8.68
C ALA A 466 -11.07 0.37 8.60
N ALA A 467 -10.58 0.90 7.48
CA ALA A 467 -10.60 2.33 7.21
C ALA A 467 -12.03 2.87 7.21
N ALA A 468 -12.99 2.17 6.60
CA ALA A 468 -14.39 2.55 6.60
C ALA A 468 -14.97 2.65 8.01
N GLY A 469 -14.74 1.64 8.86
CA GLY A 469 -15.20 1.63 10.25
C GLY A 469 -14.61 2.78 11.06
N LEU A 470 -13.28 2.97 11.01
CA LEU A 470 -12.59 4.03 11.74
C LEU A 470 -12.98 5.43 11.26
N VAL A 471 -13.11 5.63 9.95
CA VAL A 471 -13.53 6.92 9.38
C VAL A 471 -15.00 7.21 9.71
N ALA A 472 -15.87 6.18 9.75
CA ALA A 472 -17.29 6.35 10.09
C ALA A 472 -17.49 6.95 11.49
N LEU A 473 -16.60 6.69 12.44
CA LEU A 473 -16.65 7.25 13.80
C LEU A 473 -16.45 8.78 13.85
N LYS A 474 -15.82 9.34 12.81
CA LYS A 474 -15.54 10.78 12.66
C LYS A 474 -16.31 11.43 11.51
N ALA A 475 -17.20 10.68 10.85
CA ALA A 475 -17.95 11.15 9.68
C ALA A 475 -19.35 11.64 10.06
N ARG A 476 -19.93 12.49 9.20
CA ARG A 476 -21.34 12.91 9.31
C ARG A 476 -22.29 11.70 9.20
N PRO A 477 -23.45 11.68 9.89
CA PRO A 477 -24.32 10.50 10.01
C PRO A 477 -24.64 9.78 8.69
N ALA A 478 -25.02 10.52 7.64
CA ALA A 478 -25.32 9.94 6.33
C ALA A 478 -24.10 9.28 5.67
N ARG A 479 -22.91 9.91 5.77
CA ARG A 479 -21.66 9.39 5.19
C ARG A 479 -21.11 8.23 6.01
N ALA A 480 -21.23 8.29 7.34
CA ALA A 480 -20.92 7.18 8.24
C ALA A 480 -21.79 5.95 7.93
N SER A 481 -23.11 6.14 7.80
CA SER A 481 -24.04 5.08 7.40
C SER A 481 -23.65 4.45 6.06
N ALA A 482 -23.28 5.28 5.07
CA ALA A 482 -22.83 4.80 3.76
C ALA A 482 -21.54 3.97 3.83
N LEU A 483 -20.51 4.44 4.56
CA LEU A 483 -19.27 3.68 4.78
C LEU A 483 -19.54 2.30 5.39
N LEU A 484 -20.38 2.26 6.43
CA LEU A 484 -20.72 1.03 7.14
C LEU A 484 -21.56 0.07 6.28
N LEU A 485 -22.42 0.59 5.39
CA LEU A 485 -23.14 -0.23 4.40
C LEU A 485 -22.18 -0.83 3.36
N GLY A 486 -21.23 -0.04 2.86
CA GLY A 486 -20.20 -0.55 1.95
C GLY A 486 -19.38 -1.67 2.59
N ALA A 487 -18.97 -1.48 3.86
CA ALA A 487 -18.24 -2.48 4.64
C ALA A 487 -19.03 -3.78 4.84
N ALA A 488 -20.31 -3.67 5.21
CA ALA A 488 -21.21 -4.82 5.31
C ALA A 488 -21.35 -5.55 3.96
N GLY A 489 -21.45 -4.81 2.85
CA GLY A 489 -21.51 -5.39 1.51
C GLY A 489 -20.27 -6.23 1.17
N VAL A 490 -19.06 -5.73 1.45
CA VAL A 490 -17.81 -6.48 1.23
C VAL A 490 -17.80 -7.79 2.03
N LEU A 491 -18.27 -7.76 3.28
CA LEU A 491 -18.36 -8.95 4.12
C LEU A 491 -19.42 -9.94 3.64
N VAL A 492 -20.55 -9.46 3.09
CA VAL A 492 -21.53 -10.34 2.44
C VAL A 492 -20.93 -11.06 1.24
N VAL A 493 -20.09 -10.40 0.44
CA VAL A 493 -19.34 -11.07 -0.64
C VAL A 493 -18.43 -12.17 -0.08
N ARG A 494 -17.75 -11.92 1.05
CA ARG A 494 -16.95 -12.96 1.75
C ARG A 494 -17.80 -14.12 2.26
N VAL A 495 -19.01 -13.88 2.78
CA VAL A 495 -19.95 -14.93 3.21
C VAL A 495 -20.39 -15.78 2.03
N LEU A 496 -20.65 -15.17 0.87
CA LEU A 496 -21.12 -15.86 -0.34
C LEU A 496 -20.07 -16.79 -0.96
N GLU A 497 -18.80 -16.69 -0.58
CA GLU A 497 -17.76 -17.62 -1.02
C GLU A 497 -18.08 -19.07 -0.66
N TYR A 498 -18.63 -19.34 0.55
CA TYR A 498 -18.99 -20.70 0.96
C TYR A 498 -20.02 -21.35 0.03
N PRO A 499 -21.25 -20.83 -0.12
CA PRO A 499 -22.25 -21.48 -0.97
C PRO A 499 -21.86 -21.50 -2.45
N LEU A 500 -21.05 -20.55 -2.92
CA LEU A 500 -20.63 -20.51 -4.32
C LEU A 500 -19.51 -21.51 -4.62
N THR A 501 -18.66 -21.83 -3.66
CA THR A 501 -17.45 -22.63 -3.88
C THR A 501 -17.38 -23.94 -3.09
N SER A 502 -18.41 -24.27 -2.29
CA SER A 502 -18.49 -25.52 -1.52
C SER A 502 -18.34 -26.78 -2.38
N GLY A 503 -18.78 -26.76 -3.64
CA GLY A 503 -18.64 -27.88 -4.57
C GLY A 503 -17.19 -28.23 -4.95
N ARG A 504 -16.19 -27.45 -4.54
CA ARG A 504 -14.77 -27.70 -4.85
C ARG A 504 -14.13 -28.80 -4.03
N ALA A 505 -14.77 -29.23 -2.94
CA ALA A 505 -14.27 -30.27 -2.06
C ALA A 505 -15.43 -31.11 -1.52
N GLU A 506 -15.24 -32.42 -1.44
CA GLU A 506 -16.20 -33.30 -0.79
C GLU A 506 -16.31 -32.97 0.71
N SER A 507 -17.53 -33.05 1.24
CA SER A 507 -17.82 -32.72 2.65
C SER A 507 -17.47 -31.28 3.08
N ALA A 508 -17.53 -30.32 2.15
CA ALA A 508 -17.27 -28.91 2.46
C ALA A 508 -18.29 -28.32 3.44
N ALA A 509 -17.78 -27.82 4.57
CA ALA A 509 -18.55 -27.18 5.63
C ALA A 509 -18.17 -25.70 5.78
N PRO A 510 -19.06 -24.85 6.34
CA PRO A 510 -18.73 -23.46 6.63
C PRO A 510 -17.70 -23.40 7.75
N GLY A 511 -16.54 -22.82 7.45
CA GLY A 511 -15.47 -22.61 8.42
C GLY A 511 -15.77 -21.44 9.38
N PRO A 512 -14.93 -21.21 10.40
CA PRO A 512 -15.13 -20.12 11.37
C PRO A 512 -15.14 -18.74 10.71
N GLY A 513 -14.39 -18.53 9.62
CA GLY A 513 -14.39 -17.28 8.88
C GLY A 513 -15.75 -16.91 8.31
N PHE A 514 -16.58 -17.90 7.93
CA PHE A 514 -17.94 -17.68 7.43
C PHE A 514 -18.83 -17.04 8.49
N TRP A 515 -18.84 -17.63 9.70
CA TRP A 515 -19.66 -17.16 10.82
C TRP A 515 -19.23 -15.79 11.31
N LEU A 516 -17.91 -15.55 11.36
CA LEU A 516 -17.37 -14.24 11.72
C LEU A 516 -17.68 -13.18 10.67
N ALA A 517 -17.63 -13.51 9.38
CA ALA A 517 -18.01 -12.59 8.31
C ALA A 517 -19.49 -12.21 8.40
N LEU A 518 -20.37 -13.19 8.69
CA LEU A 518 -21.80 -12.97 8.87
C LEU A 518 -22.08 -12.08 10.09
N ALA A 519 -21.45 -12.36 11.22
CA ALA A 519 -21.57 -11.55 12.43
C ALA A 519 -21.02 -10.12 12.24
N ALA A 520 -19.89 -9.97 11.56
CA ALA A 520 -19.31 -8.67 11.22
C ALA A 520 -20.24 -7.85 10.31
N ALA A 521 -20.82 -8.48 9.27
CA ALA A 521 -21.78 -7.84 8.39
C ALA A 521 -23.01 -7.35 9.18
N ALA A 522 -23.55 -8.18 10.07
CA ALA A 522 -24.67 -7.80 10.95
C ALA A 522 -24.30 -6.61 11.86
N ALA A 523 -23.11 -6.61 12.46
CA ALA A 523 -22.62 -5.51 13.31
C ALA A 523 -22.50 -4.19 12.54
N PHE A 524 -22.00 -4.22 11.30
CA PHE A 524 -21.92 -3.02 10.46
C PHE A 524 -23.29 -2.54 9.96
N LEU A 525 -24.22 -3.44 9.65
CA LEU A 525 -25.61 -3.08 9.34
C LEU A 525 -26.31 -2.42 10.53
N ALA A 526 -26.15 -2.97 11.74
CA ALA A 526 -26.66 -2.38 12.96
C ALA A 526 -26.02 -1.00 13.24
N SER A 527 -24.70 -0.88 13.06
CA SER A 527 -24.00 0.40 13.17
C SER A 527 -24.50 1.43 12.16
N SER A 528 -24.78 1.00 10.93
CA SER A 528 -25.34 1.87 9.88
C SER A 528 -26.76 2.33 10.20
N ALA A 529 -27.60 1.44 10.73
CA ALA A 529 -28.94 1.81 11.18
C ALA A 529 -28.90 2.78 12.37
N ALA A 530 -28.00 2.55 13.33
CA ALA A 530 -27.82 3.41 14.50
C ALA A 530 -27.27 4.81 14.13
N THR A 531 -26.43 4.91 13.09
CA THR A 531 -25.94 6.20 12.60
C THR A 531 -27.03 7.03 11.92
N ARG A 532 -27.95 6.41 11.16
CA ARG A 532 -29.07 7.13 10.51
C ARG A 532 -30.09 7.74 11.47
N ARG A 533 -30.16 7.25 12.71
CA ARG A 533 -31.10 7.74 13.74
C ARG A 533 -30.59 8.97 14.48
N ARG A 534 -29.39 9.46 14.14
CA ARG A 534 -28.85 10.74 14.60
C ARG A 534 -29.05 11.79 13.55
#